data_AF-A0A366MES2-F1
#
_entry.id   AF-A0A366MES2-F1
#
_cell.length_a   1.000
_cell.length_b   1.000
_cell.length_c   1.000
_cell.angle_alpha   90.00
_cell.angle_beta   90.00
_cell.angle_gamma   90.00
#
_symmetry.space_group_name_H-M   'P 1'
#
loop_
_entity.id
_entity.type
_entity.pdbx_description
1 polymer ?
#
loop_
_entity_poly.entity_id
_entity_poly.type
_entity_poly.pdbx_seq_one_letter_code
_entity_poly.pdbx_strand_id
1 'polypeptide(L)'
;MDRRLSEKSDNGISPAIATLLIIALTLILCAILAACLMHYSYTSLVPSSSNPPEILAIESVKHYNNNGQLTYASNVTLRNIGTEPLWNSNYSAEVYIDDTKQFVIINTLKADEFIPTHHYGIKNLFGSGPTGYEWEPGNTGVLDLEDGTIQPGFTLRIDIIRKEDGEVISRSIYQVE
;
A
#
# COMPACT_ATOMS: atom_id res chain seq x y z
N MET A 1 53.10 69.14 6.32
CA MET A 1 51.62 69.23 6.13
C MET A 1 51.14 67.81 5.94
N ASP A 2 50.71 67.18 7.03
CA ASP A 2 50.34 65.76 7.05
C ASP A 2 48.95 65.55 6.44
N ARG A 3 48.89 64.71 5.41
CA ARG A 3 47.65 64.30 4.76
C ARG A 3 47.15 63.04 5.48
N ARG A 4 46.19 63.20 6.40
CA ARG A 4 45.51 62.05 7.02
C ARG A 4 44.54 61.43 6.01
N LEU A 5 44.71 60.13 5.79
CA LEU A 5 43.80 59.27 5.02
C LEU A 5 42.46 59.18 5.76
N SER A 6 41.38 59.34 5.02
CA SER A 6 40.02 59.08 5.49
C SER A 6 39.81 57.56 5.50
N GLU A 7 39.91 56.94 6.68
CA GLU A 7 39.38 55.60 6.91
C GLU A 7 37.85 55.69 6.92
N LYS A 8 37.23 55.29 5.80
CA LYS A 8 35.79 55.05 5.74
C LYS A 8 35.51 53.76 6.51
N SER A 9 35.01 53.87 7.74
CA SER A 9 34.58 52.69 8.50
C SER A 9 33.36 52.09 7.81
N ASP A 10 33.53 50.86 7.33
CA ASP A 10 32.45 50.02 6.85
C ASP A 10 31.68 49.54 8.09
N ASN A 11 30.72 50.34 8.54
CA ASN A 11 29.87 50.01 9.69
C ASN A 11 28.92 48.90 9.25
N GLY A 12 29.43 47.67 9.28
CA GLY A 12 28.67 46.45 9.10
C GLY A 12 27.42 46.49 9.97
N ILE A 13 26.28 46.28 9.29
CA ILE A 13 24.94 45.96 9.79
C ILE A 13 24.93 45.75 11.31
N SER A 14 24.31 46.68 12.04
CA SER A 14 24.25 46.69 13.51
C SER A 14 23.92 45.28 14.07
N PRO A 15 24.67 44.76 15.07
CA PRO A 15 24.43 43.46 15.67
C PRO A 15 22.98 43.22 16.09
N ALA A 16 22.25 44.28 16.43
CA ALA A 16 20.83 44.23 16.74
C ALA A 16 19.96 43.82 15.54
N ILE A 17 20.27 44.32 14.34
CA ILE A 17 19.55 44.00 13.10
C ILE A 17 19.79 42.54 12.73
N ALA A 18 21.04 42.07 12.79
CA ALA A 18 21.38 40.68 12.53
C ALA A 18 20.66 39.73 13.51
N THR A 19 20.61 40.08 14.79
CA THR A 19 19.93 39.29 15.83
C THR A 19 18.42 39.21 15.57
N LEU A 20 17.79 40.34 15.22
CA LEU A 20 16.36 40.40 14.95
C LEU A 20 15.99 39.58 13.70
N LEU A 21 16.82 39.60 12.66
CA LEU A 21 16.64 38.78 11.47
C LEU A 21 16.76 37.28 11.76
N ILE A 22 17.72 36.86 12.59
CA ILE A 22 17.86 35.45 12.98
C ILE A 22 16.65 34.97 13.80
N ILE A 23 16.16 35.78 14.73
CA ILE A 23 14.96 35.45 15.51
C ILE A 23 13.75 35.30 14.59
N ALA A 24 13.52 36.26 13.69
CA ALA A 24 12.41 36.22 12.74
C ALA A 24 12.47 34.98 11.84
N LEU A 25 13.65 34.68 11.29
CA LEU A 25 13.86 33.49 10.45
C LEU A 25 13.61 32.20 11.23
N THR A 26 14.07 32.12 12.47
CA THR A 26 13.88 30.94 13.32
C THR A 26 12.39 30.70 13.62
N LEU A 27 11.63 31.76 13.90
CA LEU A 27 10.19 31.67 14.14
C LEU A 27 9.43 31.21 12.88
N ILE A 28 9.79 31.75 11.71
CA ILE A 28 9.21 31.34 10.43
C ILE A 28 9.50 29.86 10.17
N LEU A 29 10.75 29.42 10.38
CA LEU A 29 11.14 28.02 10.19
C LEU A 29 10.39 27.09 11.16
N CYS A 30 10.30 27.46 12.44
CA CYS A 30 9.51 26.70 13.42
C CYS A 30 8.04 26.60 13.03
N ALA A 31 7.43 27.69 12.52
CA ALA A 31 6.04 27.68 12.07
C ALA A 31 5.84 26.76 10.86
N ILE A 32 6.76 26.79 9.88
CA ILE A 32 6.72 25.90 8.71
C ILE A 32 6.87 24.44 9.15
N LEU A 33 7.85 24.13 10.00
CA LEU A 33 8.05 22.78 10.52
C LEU A 33 6.84 22.29 11.30
N ALA A 34 6.25 23.12 12.16
CA ALA A 34 5.03 22.79 12.88
C ALA A 34 3.85 22.52 11.94
N ALA A 35 3.68 23.32 10.88
CA ALA A 35 2.64 23.10 9.88
C ALA A 35 2.84 21.78 9.10
N CYS A 36 4.07 21.48 8.67
CA CYS A 36 4.41 20.23 7.99
C CYS A 36 4.18 19.01 8.89
N LEU A 37 4.61 19.08 10.16
CA LEU A 37 4.45 17.99 11.12
C LEU A 37 2.99 17.80 11.54
N MET A 38 2.20 18.87 11.67
CA MET A 38 0.76 18.77 11.94
C MET A 38 0.01 18.16 10.77
N HIS A 39 0.36 18.50 9.52
CA HIS A 39 -0.23 17.88 8.34
C HIS A 39 0.04 16.36 8.31
N TYR A 40 1.30 15.96 8.52
CA TYR A 40 1.68 14.55 8.60
C TYR A 40 0.97 13.80 9.75
N SER A 41 0.88 14.43 10.92
CA SER A 41 0.19 13.85 12.07
C SER A 41 -1.31 13.70 11.82
N TYR A 42 -1.96 14.67 11.16
CA TYR A 42 -3.39 14.63 10.86
C TYR A 42 -3.74 13.52 9.86
N THR A 43 -2.89 13.29 8.85
CA THR A 43 -3.09 12.19 7.88
C THR A 43 -2.83 10.81 8.48
N SER A 44 -1.92 10.69 9.46
CA SER A 44 -1.62 9.40 10.11
C SER A 44 -2.51 9.06 11.32
N LEU A 45 -3.39 9.97 11.75
CA LEU A 45 -4.22 9.83 12.96
C LEU A 45 -5.67 9.43 12.68
N VAL A 46 -6.05 9.06 11.45
CA VAL A 46 -7.35 8.40 11.25
C VAL A 46 -7.15 6.91 11.53
N PRO A 47 -7.58 6.39 12.69
CA PRO A 47 -7.65 4.95 12.86
C PRO A 47 -8.85 4.52 12.03
N SER A 48 -8.65 3.78 10.93
CA SER A 48 -9.74 3.07 10.26
C SER A 48 -10.24 1.98 11.22
N SER A 49 -11.08 2.38 12.18
CA SER A 49 -11.60 1.56 13.27
C SER A 49 -12.83 0.74 12.88
N SER A 50 -13.11 0.63 11.58
CA SER A 50 -14.03 -0.35 11.03
C SER A 50 -13.21 -1.44 10.37
N ASN A 51 -13.56 -2.72 10.61
CA ASN A 51 -13.09 -3.78 9.75
C ASN A 51 -13.39 -3.37 8.29
N PRO A 52 -12.38 -3.41 7.39
CA PRO A 52 -12.61 -3.11 5.99
C PRO A 52 -13.75 -3.97 5.44
N PRO A 53 -14.54 -3.46 4.48
CA PRO A 53 -15.58 -4.25 3.85
C PRO A 53 -14.97 -5.44 3.09
N GLU A 54 -15.80 -6.40 2.73
CA GLU A 54 -15.40 -7.47 1.83
C GLU A 54 -15.90 -7.11 0.42
N ILE A 55 -14.99 -6.62 -0.44
CA ILE A 55 -15.28 -6.25 -1.84
C ILE A 55 -14.75 -7.34 -2.76
N LEU A 56 -13.47 -7.72 -2.62
CA LEU A 56 -12.92 -8.91 -3.27
C LEU A 56 -12.95 -10.07 -2.27
N ALA A 57 -14.00 -10.88 -2.35
CA ALA A 57 -14.24 -12.02 -1.48
C ALA A 57 -13.52 -13.27 -1.97
N ILE A 58 -12.96 -14.05 -1.05
CA ILE A 58 -12.47 -15.39 -1.32
C ILE A 58 -13.67 -16.30 -1.58
N GLU A 59 -13.80 -16.74 -2.81
CA GLU A 59 -14.85 -17.67 -3.22
C GLU A 59 -14.46 -19.12 -2.95
N SER A 60 -13.18 -19.46 -3.20
CA SER A 60 -12.67 -20.82 -2.96
C SER A 60 -11.15 -20.86 -2.92
N VAL A 61 -10.62 -21.92 -2.29
CA VAL A 61 -9.21 -22.30 -2.38
C VAL A 61 -9.13 -23.73 -2.90
N LYS A 62 -8.44 -23.95 -4.03
CA LYS A 62 -8.35 -25.26 -4.67
C LYS A 62 -7.06 -25.97 -4.28
N HIS A 63 -7.20 -27.08 -3.55
CA HIS A 63 -6.10 -27.98 -3.19
C HIS A 63 -6.17 -29.36 -3.86
N TYR A 64 -7.27 -29.67 -4.55
CA TYR A 64 -7.50 -30.97 -5.17
C TYR A 64 -7.56 -30.83 -6.69
N ASN A 65 -7.02 -31.82 -7.40
CA ASN A 65 -7.24 -31.94 -8.83
C ASN A 65 -8.65 -32.49 -9.14
N ASN A 66 -8.99 -32.57 -10.43
CA ASN A 66 -10.31 -33.04 -10.87
C ASN A 66 -10.59 -34.52 -10.53
N ASN A 67 -9.57 -35.28 -10.13
CA ASN A 67 -9.69 -36.68 -9.70
C ASN A 67 -9.80 -36.81 -8.17
N GLY A 68 -9.88 -35.69 -7.43
CA GLY A 68 -9.94 -35.67 -5.96
C GLY A 68 -8.60 -35.94 -5.28
N GLN A 69 -7.49 -35.92 -6.02
CA GLN A 69 -6.16 -36.08 -5.41
C GLN A 69 -5.66 -34.74 -4.89
N LEU A 70 -5.12 -34.74 -3.67
CA LEU A 70 -4.53 -33.57 -3.03
C LEU A 70 -3.24 -33.17 -3.78
N THR A 71 -3.20 -31.96 -4.31
CA THR A 71 -2.08 -31.39 -5.05
C THR A 71 -1.42 -30.21 -4.35
N TYR A 72 -2.08 -29.63 -3.33
CA TYR A 72 -1.62 -28.42 -2.65
C TYR A 72 -1.40 -27.22 -3.58
N ALA A 73 -2.13 -27.15 -4.71
CA ALA A 73 -1.96 -26.13 -5.74
C ALA A 73 -2.13 -24.68 -5.26
N SER A 74 -2.81 -24.48 -4.12
CA SER A 74 -2.98 -23.16 -3.46
C SER A 74 -3.58 -22.08 -4.39
N ASN A 75 -4.49 -22.49 -5.29
CA ASN A 75 -5.18 -21.55 -6.15
C ASN A 75 -6.33 -20.88 -5.39
N VAL A 76 -6.20 -19.58 -5.14
CA VAL A 76 -7.23 -18.80 -4.44
C VAL A 76 -8.07 -18.07 -5.48
N THR A 77 -9.37 -18.34 -5.50
CA THR A 77 -10.32 -17.62 -6.36
C THR A 77 -10.93 -16.48 -5.56
N LEU A 78 -10.78 -15.25 -6.08
CA LEU A 78 -11.44 -14.05 -5.58
C LEU A 78 -12.58 -13.65 -6.52
N ARG A 79 -13.66 -13.12 -5.95
CA ARG A 79 -14.80 -12.55 -6.67
C ARG A 79 -15.05 -11.13 -6.20
N ASN A 80 -15.27 -10.19 -7.13
CA ASN A 80 -15.79 -8.88 -6.75
C ASN A 80 -17.28 -9.00 -6.39
N ILE A 81 -17.61 -8.83 -5.12
CA ILE A 81 -18.98 -8.82 -4.58
C ILE A 81 -19.46 -7.40 -4.22
N GLY A 82 -18.63 -6.39 -4.45
CA GLY A 82 -19.00 -4.99 -4.28
C GLY A 82 -19.96 -4.50 -5.37
N THR A 83 -20.33 -3.22 -5.27
CA THR A 83 -21.25 -2.56 -6.21
C THR A 83 -20.54 -1.79 -7.31
N GLU A 84 -19.24 -1.52 -7.17
CA GLU A 84 -18.45 -0.69 -8.08
C GLU A 84 -17.22 -1.44 -8.62
N PRO A 85 -16.75 -1.10 -9.83
CA PRO A 85 -15.49 -1.61 -10.35
C PRO A 85 -14.27 -1.13 -9.56
N LEU A 86 -13.25 -1.98 -9.49
CA LEU A 86 -11.94 -1.63 -8.94
C LEU A 86 -10.90 -1.48 -10.06
N TRP A 87 -10.26 -0.32 -10.17
CA TRP A 87 -9.14 -0.11 -11.10
C TRP A 87 -7.92 -0.94 -10.69
N ASN A 88 -7.63 -2.00 -11.44
CA ASN A 88 -6.64 -3.02 -11.06
C ASN A 88 -5.25 -2.46 -10.76
N SER A 89 -4.82 -1.44 -11.52
CA SER A 89 -3.51 -0.80 -11.35
C SER A 89 -3.38 0.02 -10.06
N ASN A 90 -4.49 0.41 -9.42
CA ASN A 90 -4.49 1.23 -8.21
C ASN A 90 -4.33 0.42 -6.92
N TYR A 91 -4.42 -0.91 -7.01
CA TYR A 91 -4.45 -1.79 -5.83
C TYR A 91 -3.34 -2.83 -5.84
N SER A 92 -2.90 -3.22 -4.65
CA SER A 92 -2.04 -4.37 -4.37
C SER A 92 -2.76 -5.34 -3.43
N ALA A 93 -2.15 -6.48 -3.15
CA ALA A 93 -2.70 -7.44 -2.19
C ALA A 93 -1.63 -7.94 -1.21
N GLU A 94 -2.07 -8.23 0.01
CA GLU A 94 -1.28 -8.89 1.04
C GLU A 94 -1.98 -10.18 1.48
N VAL A 95 -1.18 -11.24 1.67
CA VAL A 95 -1.67 -12.56 2.04
C VAL A 95 -1.24 -12.87 3.48
N TYR A 96 -2.17 -13.38 4.27
CA TYR A 96 -1.96 -13.81 5.65
C TYR A 96 -2.48 -15.23 5.85
N ILE A 97 -1.74 -16.03 6.60
CA ILE A 97 -2.13 -17.40 6.99
C ILE A 97 -2.04 -17.45 8.51
N ASP A 98 -3.14 -17.80 9.17
CA ASP A 98 -3.27 -17.79 10.64
C ASP A 98 -2.72 -16.47 11.24
N ASP A 99 -3.19 -15.36 10.66
CA ASP A 99 -2.78 -13.97 10.97
C ASP A 99 -1.30 -13.61 10.73
N THR A 100 -0.49 -14.54 10.22
CA THR A 100 0.90 -14.30 9.87
C THR A 100 1.03 -13.85 8.42
N LYS A 101 1.61 -12.66 8.20
CA LYS A 101 1.88 -12.13 6.85
C LYS A 101 2.84 -13.05 6.10
N GLN A 102 2.44 -13.47 4.91
CA GLN A 102 3.26 -14.29 4.05
C GLN A 102 4.13 -13.42 3.13
N PHE A 103 5.29 -13.95 2.73
CA PHE A 103 6.16 -13.30 1.75
C PHE A 103 5.63 -13.56 0.33
N VAL A 104 4.49 -12.96 0.02
CA VAL A 104 3.83 -12.99 -1.30
C VAL A 104 3.80 -11.56 -1.84
N ILE A 105 4.46 -11.31 -2.98
CA ILE A 105 4.54 -9.96 -3.55
C ILE A 105 3.50 -9.80 -4.67
N ILE A 106 2.41 -9.09 -4.38
CA ILE A 106 1.36 -8.73 -5.35
C ILE A 106 1.25 -7.21 -5.40
N ASN A 107 2.10 -6.58 -6.22
CA ASN A 107 2.17 -5.12 -6.32
C ASN A 107 1.14 -4.51 -7.26
N THR A 108 0.34 -5.30 -7.97
CA THR A 108 -0.74 -4.85 -8.85
C THR A 108 -1.77 -5.96 -8.98
N LEU A 109 -3.06 -5.62 -9.09
CA LEU A 109 -4.12 -6.59 -9.40
C LEU A 109 -4.32 -6.76 -10.90
N LYS A 110 -3.53 -6.07 -11.73
CA LYS A 110 -3.64 -6.13 -13.19
C LYS A 110 -2.67 -7.18 -13.74
N ALA A 111 -3.21 -8.20 -14.39
CA ALA A 111 -2.43 -9.37 -14.81
C ALA A 111 -1.31 -9.03 -15.81
N ASP A 112 -1.57 -8.17 -16.79
CA ASP A 112 -0.59 -7.76 -17.81
C ASP A 112 0.59 -6.97 -17.22
N GLU A 113 0.38 -6.24 -16.13
CA GLU A 113 1.42 -5.54 -15.37
C GLU A 113 2.12 -6.46 -14.35
N PHE A 114 1.42 -7.48 -13.85
CA PHE A 114 1.96 -8.44 -12.88
C PHE A 114 2.91 -9.46 -13.52
N ILE A 115 2.49 -10.13 -14.60
CA ILE A 115 3.22 -11.21 -15.29
C ILE A 115 4.68 -10.90 -15.64
N PRO A 116 5.07 -9.68 -16.09
CA PRO A 116 6.46 -9.39 -16.42
C PRO A 116 7.36 -9.11 -15.20
N THR A 117 6.83 -9.19 -13.98
CA THR A 117 7.60 -8.91 -12.75
C THR A 117 8.31 -10.14 -12.20
N HIS A 118 9.15 -9.95 -11.17
CA HIS A 118 9.68 -11.08 -10.42
C HIS A 118 8.64 -11.52 -9.39
N HIS A 119 8.22 -12.77 -9.47
CA HIS A 119 7.21 -13.31 -8.58
C HIS A 119 7.85 -13.95 -7.33
N TYR A 120 7.29 -13.67 -6.17
CA TYR A 120 7.72 -14.24 -4.88
C TYR A 120 6.49 -14.75 -4.15
N GLY A 121 6.46 -16.05 -3.81
CA GLY A 121 5.32 -16.68 -3.13
C GLY A 121 4.05 -16.81 -3.98
N ILE A 122 4.12 -16.44 -5.26
CA ILE A 122 3.02 -16.51 -6.23
C ILE A 122 3.58 -16.92 -7.59
N LYS A 123 2.86 -17.76 -8.33
CA LYS A 123 3.19 -18.20 -9.68
C LYS A 123 2.54 -17.30 -10.73
N ASN A 124 1.25 -16.99 -10.56
CA ASN A 124 0.47 -16.30 -11.59
C ASN A 124 -0.75 -15.55 -11.04
N LEU A 125 -1.29 -14.63 -11.85
CA LEU A 125 -2.51 -13.87 -11.63
C LEU A 125 -3.32 -13.87 -12.93
N PHE A 126 -4.55 -14.40 -12.91
CA PHE A 126 -5.39 -14.50 -14.11
C PHE A 126 -6.88 -14.50 -13.79
N GLY A 127 -7.74 -14.54 -14.82
CA GLY A 127 -9.20 -14.50 -14.69
C GLY A 127 -9.80 -13.23 -15.28
N SER A 128 -11.13 -13.13 -15.32
CA SER A 128 -11.82 -12.02 -15.99
C SER A 128 -11.61 -10.68 -15.26
N GLY A 129 -11.48 -10.70 -13.94
CA GLY A 129 -11.18 -9.51 -13.14
C GLY A 129 -9.79 -8.95 -13.39
N PRO A 130 -8.71 -9.72 -13.10
CA PRO A 130 -7.33 -9.23 -13.25
C PRO A 130 -6.91 -8.89 -14.69
N THR A 131 -7.55 -9.49 -15.70
CA THR A 131 -7.19 -9.25 -17.12
C THR A 131 -7.73 -7.91 -17.64
N GLY A 132 -8.78 -7.35 -17.02
CA GLY A 132 -9.36 -6.06 -17.39
C GLY A 132 -8.56 -4.87 -16.86
N TYR A 133 -8.93 -3.66 -17.31
CA TYR A 133 -8.51 -2.43 -16.63
C TYR A 133 -9.14 -2.33 -15.23
N GLU A 134 -10.40 -2.77 -15.15
CA GLU A 134 -11.21 -2.79 -13.95
C GLU A 134 -11.62 -4.22 -13.61
N TRP A 135 -11.61 -4.55 -12.32
CA TRP A 135 -12.23 -5.75 -11.78
C TRP A 135 -13.71 -5.47 -11.52
N GLU A 136 -14.54 -5.71 -12.53
CA GLU A 136 -15.99 -5.46 -12.45
C GLU A 136 -16.70 -6.30 -11.38
N PRO A 137 -17.79 -5.79 -10.78
CA PRO A 137 -18.68 -6.59 -9.94
C PRO A 137 -19.08 -7.92 -10.60
N GLY A 138 -19.01 -9.00 -9.82
CA GLY A 138 -19.30 -10.37 -10.26
C GLY A 138 -18.14 -11.08 -10.95
N ASN A 139 -17.11 -10.38 -11.45
CA ASN A 139 -15.96 -11.03 -12.09
C ASN A 139 -15.06 -11.73 -11.08
N THR A 140 -14.39 -12.79 -11.55
CA THR A 140 -13.47 -13.58 -10.74
C THR A 140 -12.03 -13.42 -11.21
N GLY A 141 -11.12 -13.67 -10.27
CA GLY A 141 -9.68 -13.70 -10.49
C GLY A 141 -9.05 -14.80 -9.64
N VAL A 142 -7.94 -15.34 -10.11
CA VAL A 142 -7.21 -16.41 -9.43
C VAL A 142 -5.83 -15.90 -9.07
N LEU A 143 -5.50 -15.97 -7.79
CA LEU A 143 -4.14 -15.89 -7.27
C LEU A 143 -3.58 -17.30 -7.21
N ASP A 144 -2.69 -17.63 -8.13
CA ASP A 144 -2.00 -18.92 -8.17
C ASP A 144 -0.77 -18.84 -7.28
N LEU A 145 -0.93 -19.07 -5.98
CA LEU A 145 0.18 -19.03 -5.02
C LEU A 145 1.10 -20.23 -5.20
N GLU A 146 2.35 -20.12 -4.72
CA GLU A 146 3.28 -21.26 -4.74
C GLU A 146 2.66 -22.52 -4.11
N ASP A 147 2.94 -23.69 -4.69
CA ASP A 147 2.35 -24.95 -4.20
C ASP A 147 2.75 -25.19 -2.73
N GLY A 148 1.79 -25.65 -1.92
CA GLY A 148 1.99 -25.87 -0.49
C GLY A 148 1.96 -24.61 0.39
N THR A 149 1.78 -23.42 -0.20
CA THR A 149 1.66 -22.17 0.57
C THR A 149 0.48 -22.22 1.52
N ILE A 150 -0.68 -22.68 1.03
CA ILE A 150 -1.90 -22.83 1.83
C ILE A 150 -2.22 -24.33 1.95
N GLN A 151 -2.70 -24.75 3.11
CA GLN A 151 -3.13 -26.13 3.37
C GLN A 151 -4.52 -26.14 4.02
N PRO A 152 -5.30 -27.22 3.83
CA PRO A 152 -6.54 -27.44 4.56
C PRO A 152 -6.37 -27.27 6.07
N GLY A 153 -7.33 -26.61 6.72
CA GLY A 153 -7.34 -26.31 8.15
C GLY A 153 -6.76 -24.96 8.54
N PHE A 154 -6.11 -24.23 7.62
CA PHE A 154 -5.63 -22.88 7.89
C PHE A 154 -6.70 -21.81 7.66
N THR A 155 -6.54 -20.67 8.35
CA THR A 155 -7.30 -19.45 8.06
C THR A 155 -6.53 -18.59 7.07
N LEU A 156 -7.06 -18.42 5.87
CA LEU A 156 -6.54 -17.51 4.87
C LEU A 156 -7.18 -16.12 5.05
N ARG A 157 -6.36 -15.07 5.03
CA ARG A 157 -6.84 -13.70 4.88
C ARG A 157 -6.13 -13.02 3.72
N ILE A 158 -6.90 -12.31 2.90
CA ILE A 158 -6.38 -11.44 1.84
C ILE A 158 -6.87 -10.01 2.10
N ASP A 159 -5.90 -9.11 2.18
CA ASP A 159 -6.14 -7.67 2.28
C ASP A 159 -5.81 -7.03 0.94
N ILE A 160 -6.75 -6.23 0.41
CA ILE A 160 -6.55 -5.42 -0.80
C ILE A 160 -6.19 -4.00 -0.36
N ILE A 161 -5.03 -3.54 -0.81
CA ILE A 161 -4.42 -2.29 -0.38
C ILE A 161 -4.53 -1.28 -1.52
N ARG A 162 -5.03 -0.07 -1.24
CA ARG A 162 -4.95 1.06 -2.17
C ARG A 162 -3.54 1.63 -2.14
N LYS A 163 -2.90 1.76 -3.30
CA LYS A 163 -1.50 2.20 -3.40
C LYS A 163 -1.29 3.66 -3.06
N GLU A 164 -2.30 4.50 -3.26
CA GLU A 164 -2.21 5.95 -3.06
C GLU A 164 -1.85 6.31 -1.61
N ASP A 165 -2.48 5.62 -0.65
CA ASP A 165 -2.40 5.93 0.78
C ASP A 165 -2.12 4.71 1.67
N GLY A 166 -2.04 3.51 1.10
CA GLY A 166 -1.79 2.27 1.83
C GLY A 166 -3.00 1.74 2.61
N GLU A 167 -4.21 2.28 2.38
CA GLU A 167 -5.41 1.84 3.10
C GLU A 167 -5.86 0.44 2.65
N VAL A 168 -6.27 -0.40 3.61
CA VAL A 168 -6.96 -1.67 3.31
C VAL A 168 -8.40 -1.34 2.90
N ILE A 169 -8.69 -1.43 1.61
CA ILE A 169 -10.03 -1.14 1.06
C ILE A 169 -10.94 -2.37 1.05
N SER A 170 -10.37 -3.57 1.11
CA SER A 170 -11.12 -4.81 1.19
C SER A 170 -10.37 -5.84 2.02
N ARG A 171 -11.09 -6.60 2.84
CA ARG A 171 -10.57 -7.73 3.61
C ARG A 171 -11.49 -8.93 3.47
N SER A 172 -10.93 -10.05 3.05
CA SER A 172 -11.62 -11.34 3.01
C SER A 172 -10.91 -12.35 3.88
N ILE A 173 -11.67 -13.14 4.63
CA ILE A 173 -11.17 -14.19 5.54
C ILE A 173 -11.90 -15.49 5.21
N TYR A 174 -11.16 -16.58 5.05
CA TYR A 174 -11.69 -17.86 4.60
C TYR A 174 -11.05 -19.03 5.39
N GLN A 175 -11.89 -19.94 5.86
CA GLN A 175 -11.44 -21.21 6.46
C GLN A 175 -11.21 -22.22 5.34
N VAL A 176 -9.97 -22.67 5.19
CA VAL A 176 -9.59 -23.54 4.07
C VAL A 176 -9.96 -24.98 4.38
N GLU A 177 -10.71 -25.62 3.47
CA GLU A 177 -11.19 -27.00 3.56
C GLU A 177 -10.36 -28.01 2.74
#